data_AF-A0A970H366-F1
#
_entry.id   AF-A0A970H366-F1
#
_cell.length_a   1.000
_cell.length_b   1.000
_cell.length_c   1.000
_cell.angle_alpha   90.00
_cell.angle_beta   90.00
_cell.angle_gamma   90.00
#
_symmetry.space_group_name_H-M   'P 1'
#
loop_
_entity.id
_entity.type
_entity.pdbx_description
1 polymer ?
#
loop_
_entity_poly.entity_id
_entity_poly.type
_entity_poly.pdbx_seq_one_letter_code
_entity_poly.pdbx_strand_id
1 'polypeptide(L)'
;MHKYYYDEDLALVFKISPVVASVVENDDTGAPATILVHADIKVTNFKREKVRRTISEVYPADRYNPDSAKKVFTATVLQQVLGNAVAISEEEYDALKMRLEPASYCN
;
A
#
# COMPACT_ATOMS: atom_id res chain seq x y z
N MET A 1 8.62 2.04 7.78
CA MET A 1 7.82 1.06 8.54
C MET A 1 6.59 0.68 7.73
N HIS A 2 6.15 -0.57 7.81
CA HIS A 2 4.90 -1.02 7.20
C HIS A 2 3.70 -0.39 7.91
N LYS A 3 2.59 -0.25 7.19
CA LYS A 3 1.30 0.14 7.77
C LYS A 3 0.30 -1.00 7.62
N TYR A 4 -0.54 -1.18 8.61
CA TYR A 4 -1.50 -2.27 8.69
C TYR A 4 -2.92 -1.70 8.79
N TYR A 5 -3.85 -2.30 8.07
CA TYR A 5 -5.25 -1.87 8.07
C TYR A 5 -6.19 -3.08 8.07
N TYR A 6 -7.37 -2.90 8.63
CA TYR A 6 -8.42 -3.90 8.68
C TYR A 6 -9.76 -3.30 8.24
N ASP A 7 -10.40 -3.95 7.26
CA ASP A 7 -11.76 -3.63 6.82
C ASP A 7 -12.69 -4.73 7.34
N GLU A 8 -13.58 -4.38 8.27
CA GLU A 8 -14.49 -5.30 8.92
C GLU A 8 -15.62 -5.75 7.98
N ASP A 9 -16.17 -4.82 7.18
CA ASP A 9 -17.27 -5.07 6.26
C ASP A 9 -16.92 -6.11 5.19
N LEU A 10 -15.75 -5.96 4.57
CA LEU A 10 -15.25 -6.85 3.53
C LEU A 10 -14.44 -8.01 4.10
N ALA A 11 -14.16 -7.95 5.40
CA ALA A 11 -13.41 -8.96 6.10
C ALA A 11 -11.99 -9.10 5.45
N LEU A 12 -11.29 -7.97 5.32
CA LEU A 12 -9.99 -7.83 4.64
C LEU A 12 -8.93 -7.27 5.58
N VAL A 13 -7.73 -7.82 5.51
CA VAL A 13 -6.54 -7.33 6.20
C VAL A 13 -5.51 -6.87 5.15
N PHE A 14 -5.02 -5.66 5.31
CA PHE A 14 -4.05 -5.02 4.42
C PHE A 14 -2.70 -4.84 5.13
N LYS A 15 -1.63 -5.22 4.45
CA LYS A 15 -0.25 -4.87 4.80
C LYS A 15 0.33 -4.00 3.68
N ILE A 16 0.60 -2.74 3.99
CA ILE A 16 1.12 -1.75 3.05
C ILE A 16 2.61 -1.54 3.31
N SER A 17 3.41 -1.69 2.27
CA SER A 17 4.83 -1.36 2.27
C SER A 17 5.04 0.15 2.27
N PRO A 18 6.17 0.66 2.82
CA PRO A 18 6.45 2.09 2.79
C PRO A 18 6.31 2.64 1.37
N VAL A 19 5.61 3.78 1.25
CA VAL A 19 5.41 4.46 -0.03
C VAL A 19 6.75 4.99 -0.51
N VAL A 20 7.16 4.60 -1.71
CA VAL A 20 8.41 5.02 -2.33
C VAL A 20 8.10 6.00 -3.44
N ALA A 21 8.93 7.03 -3.58
CA ALA A 21 8.87 7.98 -4.68
C ALA A 21 10.25 8.05 -5.32
N SER A 22 10.28 7.95 -6.64
CA SER A 22 11.50 8.03 -7.44
C SER A 22 11.30 9.07 -8.54
N VAL A 23 12.30 9.94 -8.71
CA VAL A 23 12.32 10.86 -9.85
C VAL A 23 12.75 10.06 -11.08
N VAL A 24 11.94 10.11 -12.12
CA VAL A 24 12.21 9.51 -13.42
C VAL A 24 12.58 10.65 -14.35
N GLU A 25 13.86 10.68 -14.71
CA GLU A 25 14.42 11.61 -15.67
C GLU A 25 14.19 11.05 -17.08
N ASN A 26 13.77 11.92 -18.01
CA ASN A 26 13.52 11.53 -19.40
C ASN A 26 14.77 11.89 -20.21
N ASP A 27 15.73 10.97 -20.26
CA ASP A 27 17.04 11.15 -20.93
C ASP A 27 16.93 11.50 -22.43
N ASP A 28 15.80 11.22 -23.08
CA ASP A 28 15.68 11.28 -24.54
C ASP A 28 15.10 12.60 -25.10
N THR A 29 14.47 13.46 -24.28
CA THR A 29 13.61 14.55 -24.81
C THR A 29 13.72 15.91 -24.14
N GLY A 30 14.52 16.09 -23.09
CA GLY A 30 14.62 17.38 -22.37
C GLY A 30 13.31 17.84 -21.71
N ALA A 31 12.35 16.93 -21.54
CA ALA A 31 11.06 17.16 -20.90
C ALA A 31 11.19 17.19 -19.36
N PRO A 32 10.25 17.85 -18.64
CA PRO A 32 10.31 17.93 -17.19
C PRO A 32 10.29 16.54 -16.55
N ALA A 33 11.14 16.36 -15.53
CA ALA A 33 11.18 15.15 -14.73
C ALA A 33 9.79 14.79 -14.20
N THR A 34 9.52 13.50 -14.01
CA THR A 34 8.30 13.02 -13.37
C THR A 34 8.64 12.29 -12.08
N ILE A 35 7.71 12.25 -11.14
CA ILE A 35 7.85 11.53 -9.88
C ILE A 35 6.94 10.31 -9.95
N LEU A 36 7.54 9.14 -10.03
CA LEU A 36 6.85 7.87 -9.89
C LEU A 36 6.69 7.57 -8.40
N VAL A 37 5.45 7.51 -7.92
CA VAL A 37 5.15 7.09 -6.54
C VAL A 37 4.51 5.73 -6.59
N HIS A 38 4.98 4.78 -5.77
CA HIS A 38 4.41 3.45 -5.71
C HIS A 38 4.41 2.86 -4.29
N ALA A 39 3.50 1.92 -4.08
CA ALA A 39 3.42 1.13 -2.85
C ALA A 39 3.06 -0.34 -3.18
N ASP A 40 3.67 -1.27 -2.43
CA ASP A 40 3.31 -2.68 -2.46
C ASP A 40 2.27 -2.96 -1.37
N ILE A 41 1.14 -3.54 -1.78
CA ILE A 41 0.03 -3.87 -0.90
C ILE A 41 -0.19 -5.37 -0.95
N LYS A 42 -0.23 -5.98 0.23
CA LYS A 42 -0.66 -7.36 0.43
C LYS A 42 -2.05 -7.32 1.07
N VAL A 43 -3.02 -7.92 0.40
CA VAL A 43 -4.40 -8.02 0.86
C VAL A 43 -4.70 -9.47 1.14
N THR A 44 -5.31 -9.75 2.29
CA THR A 44 -5.75 -11.09 2.68
C THR A 44 -7.18 -10.99 3.18
N ASN A 45 -8.10 -11.82 2.69
CA ASN A 45 -9.45 -11.91 3.25
C ASN A 45 -9.56 -13.06 4.26
N PHE A 46 -10.67 -13.15 5.00
CA PHE A 46 -10.95 -14.34 5.83
C PHE A 46 -11.07 -15.64 5.00
N LYS A 47 -11.22 -15.54 3.67
CA LYS A 47 -11.32 -16.66 2.72
C LYS A 47 -9.97 -17.10 2.12
N ARG A 48 -8.86 -16.87 2.84
CA ARG A 48 -7.50 -17.40 2.60
C ARG A 48 -6.78 -16.91 1.34
N GLU A 49 -7.40 -16.13 0.46
CA GLU A 49 -6.73 -15.67 -0.74
C GLU A 49 -5.85 -14.45 -0.43
N LYS A 50 -4.54 -14.61 -0.68
CA LYS A 50 -3.56 -13.54 -0.52
C LYS A 50 -3.25 -12.94 -1.88
N VAL A 51 -3.67 -11.70 -2.09
CA VAL A 51 -3.39 -10.95 -3.30
C VAL A 51 -2.26 -9.96 -3.02
N ARG A 52 -1.24 -9.96 -3.89
CA ARG A 52 -0.17 -8.95 -3.89
C ARG A 52 -0.35 -8.05 -5.09
N ARG A 53 -0.46 -6.74 -4.86
CA ARG A 53 -0.58 -5.72 -5.90
C ARG A 53 0.40 -4.60 -5.63
N THR A 54 1.01 -4.08 -6.69
CA THR A 54 1.77 -2.84 -6.64
C THR A 54 0.90 -1.78 -7.30
N ILE A 55 0.69 -0.67 -6.59
CA ILE A 55 -0.06 0.46 -7.10
C ILE A 55 0.93 1.60 -7.28
N SER A 56 0.92 2.19 -8.47
CA SER A 56 1.82 3.26 -8.88
C SER A 56 1.07 4.37 -9.58
N GLU A 57 1.49 5.60 -9.34
CA GLU A 57 0.95 6.78 -10.01
C GLU A 57 2.10 7.74 -10.37
N VAL A 58 1.95 8.43 -11.49
CA VAL A 58 2.95 9.39 -11.98
C VAL A 58 2.50 10.82 -11.69
N TYR A 59 3.36 11.58 -11.04
CA TYR A 59 3.14 12.98 -10.73
C TYR A 59 4.14 13.87 -11.50
N PRO A 60 3.72 15.03 -12.02
CA PRO A 60 4.64 15.97 -12.66
C PRO A 60 5.56 16.60 -11.62
N ALA A 61 6.89 16.51 -11.80
CA ALA A 61 7.85 17.04 -10.82
C ALA A 61 7.85 18.58 -10.74
N ASP A 62 7.36 19.25 -11.79
CA ASP A 62 7.20 20.71 -11.82
C ASP A 62 6.14 21.20 -10.80
N ARG A 63 5.15 20.36 -10.49
CA ARG A 63 4.07 20.69 -9.54
C ARG A 63 4.23 20.05 -8.16
N TYR A 64 5.01 18.98 -8.07
CA TYR A 64 5.14 18.20 -6.85
C TYR A 64 6.60 17.90 -6.54
N ASN A 65 6.98 17.99 -5.27
CA ASN A 65 8.20 17.36 -4.77
C ASN A 65 7.90 15.91 -4.30
N PRO A 66 8.92 15.06 -4.08
CA PRO A 66 8.72 13.65 -3.75
C PRO A 66 7.83 13.43 -2.52
N ASP A 67 8.00 14.22 -1.46
CA ASP A 67 7.20 14.07 -0.24
C ASP A 67 5.75 14.56 -0.40
N SER A 68 5.52 15.60 -1.21
CA SER A 68 4.16 16.06 -1.54
C SER A 68 3.45 15.04 -2.42
N ALA A 69 4.15 14.45 -3.39
CA ALA A 69 3.62 13.38 -4.24
C ALA A 69 3.24 12.14 -3.40
N LYS A 70 4.10 11.73 -2.44
CA LYS A 70 3.77 10.65 -1.47
C LYS A 70 2.52 10.95 -0.66
N LYS A 71 2.37 12.19 -0.17
CA LYS A 71 1.19 12.60 0.62
C LYS A 71 -0.08 12.54 -0.21
N VAL A 72 -0.05 13.09 -1.43
CA VAL A 72 -1.19 13.06 -2.36
C VAL A 72 -1.55 11.62 -2.72
N PHE A 73 -0.57 10.80 -3.09
CA PHE A 73 -0.77 9.37 -3.36
C PHE A 73 -1.41 8.65 -2.18
N THR A 74 -0.97 8.93 -0.96
CA THR A 74 -1.53 8.32 0.25
C THR A 74 -2.97 8.76 0.51
N ALA A 75 -3.26 10.05 0.34
CA ALA A 75 -4.60 10.61 0.59
C ALA A 75 -5.62 10.31 -0.51
N THR A 76 -5.17 9.97 -1.73
CA THR A 76 -6.07 9.72 -2.86
C THR A 76 -6.07 8.24 -3.21
N VAL A 77 -5.00 7.76 -3.84
CA VAL A 77 -4.88 6.41 -4.37
C VAL A 77 -4.96 5.36 -3.25
N LEU A 78 -4.15 5.49 -2.19
CA LEU A 78 -4.19 4.51 -1.09
C LEU A 78 -5.52 4.57 -0.33
N GLN A 79 -6.06 5.76 -0.07
CA GLN A 79 -7.34 5.89 0.63
C GLN A 79 -8.49 5.25 -0.16
N GLN A 80 -8.52 5.40 -1.49
CA GLN A 80 -9.51 4.74 -2.35
C GLN A 80 -9.42 3.21 -2.30
N VAL A 81 -8.21 2.67 -2.19
CA VAL A 81 -7.98 1.22 -2.12
C VAL A 81 -8.36 0.67 -0.74
N LEU A 82 -8.08 1.44 0.32
CA LEU A 82 -8.38 1.05 1.68
C LEU A 82 -9.86 1.18 2.02
N GLY A 83 -10.60 2.06 1.34
CA GLY A 83 -12.03 2.23 1.60
C GLY A 83 -12.29 2.60 3.06
N ASN A 84 -13.01 1.74 3.78
CA ASN A 84 -13.34 1.93 5.19
C ASN A 84 -12.34 1.24 6.15
N ALA A 85 -11.24 0.71 5.63
CA ALA A 85 -10.25 0.02 6.44
C ALA A 85 -9.65 0.93 7.52
N VAL A 86 -9.67 0.46 8.76
CA VAL A 86 -9.16 1.17 9.93
C VAL A 86 -7.70 0.79 10.16
N ALA A 87 -6.87 1.77 10.54
CA ALA A 87 -5.49 1.50 10.89
C ALA A 87 -5.41 0.61 12.15
N ILE A 88 -4.61 -0.45 12.06
CA ILE A 88 -4.39 -1.39 13.16
C ILE A 88 -2.90 -1.49 13.48
N SER A 89 -2.59 -2.00 14.66
CA SER A 89 -1.22 -2.27 15.10
C SER A 89 -0.64 -3.50 14.40
N GLU A 90 0.69 -3.65 14.40
CA GLU A 90 1.33 -4.87 13.90
C GLU A 90 0.91 -6.11 14.70
N GLU A 91 0.74 -5.95 16.02
CA GLU A 91 0.26 -7.01 16.92
C GLU A 91 -1.16 -7.47 16.57
N GLU A 92 -2.06 -6.52 16.27
CA GLU A 92 -3.42 -6.83 15.84
C GLU A 92 -3.44 -7.52 14.47
N TYR A 93 -2.56 -7.08 13.56
CA TYR A 93 -2.38 -7.74 12.27
C TYR A 93 -1.93 -9.20 12.46
N ASP A 94 -0.98 -9.44 13.36
CA ASP A 94 -0.48 -10.79 13.62
C ASP A 94 -1.53 -11.66 14.33
N ALA A 95 -2.29 -11.11 15.29
CA ALA A 95 -3.39 -11.82 15.94
C ALA A 95 -4.51 -12.19 14.95
N LEU A 96 -4.89 -11.26 14.05
CA LEU A 96 -5.83 -11.54 12.97
C LEU A 96 -5.25 -12.60 12.04
N LYS A 97 -3.97 -12.49 11.66
CA LYS A 97 -3.28 -13.49 10.83
C LYS A 97 -3.25 -14.88 11.49
N MET A 98 -2.98 -14.99 12.79
CA MET A 98 -3.03 -16.27 13.53
C MET A 98 -4.43 -16.87 13.59
N ARG A 99 -5.47 -16.04 13.68
CA ARG A 99 -6.87 -16.50 13.64
C ARG A 99 -7.29 -16.95 12.23
N LEU A 100 -6.60 -16.45 11.20
CA LEU A 100 -6.89 -16.62 9.78
C LEU A 100 -6.11 -17.76 9.12
N GLU A 101 -4.85 -17.96 9.52
CA GLU A 101 -4.04 -19.09 9.11
C GLU A 101 -4.47 -20.31 9.93
N PRO A 102 -4.86 -21.45 9.32
CA PRO A 102 -4.98 -22.67 10.11
C PRO A 102 -3.61 -22.89 10.74
N ALA A 103 -3.58 -23.21 12.03
CA ALA A 103 -2.41 -23.81 12.65
C ALA A 103 -1.98 -24.94 11.71
N SER A 104 -0.96 -24.68 10.90
CA SER A 104 -0.31 -25.73 10.14
C SER A 104 0.42 -26.50 11.21
N TYR A 105 -0.30 -27.52 11.68
CA TYR A 105 0.15 -28.73 12.32
C TYR A 105 1.54 -28.65 12.95
N CYS A 106 1.54 -28.82 14.27
CA CYS A 106 2.63 -29.46 14.99
C CYS A 106 3.40 -30.44 14.09
N ASN A 107 4.70 -30.24 13.95
CA ASN A 107 5.64 -31.35 14.01
C ASN A 107 6.57 -31.08 15.19
#